data_AF-A0A5N5SL08-F1
#
_entry.id   AF-A0A5N5SL08-F1
#
_cell.length_a   1.000
_cell.length_b   1.000
_cell.length_c   1.000
_cell.angle_alpha   90.00
_cell.angle_beta   90.00
_cell.angle_gamma   90.00
#
_symmetry.space_group_name_H-M   'P 1'
#
loop_
_entity.id
_entity.type
_entity.pdbx_description
1 polymer ?
#
loop_
_entity_poly.entity_id
_entity_poly.type
_entity_poly.pdbx_seq_one_letter_code
_entity_poly.pdbx_strand_id
1 'polypeptide(L)'
;MLQPDPCAIPITTNSLGDTTHYDKYNSWREGDLHLDWFGAEPGQGTYNSEEAAGSPLAWTSSDSSNEGYQELNIYGDHYWMIDFDMNCTQTQNGWFEIKSYLTNSDNGWESDIVQASTCSGTAGGITPYTTANHLGKCGFVNVFAFGSANCRVEVL
;
A
#
# COMPACT_ATOMS: atom_id res chain seq x y z
N MET A 1 1.63 8.25 -23.17
CA MET A 1 0.91 9.53 -22.96
C MET A 1 0.42 9.48 -21.54
N LEU A 2 0.88 10.38 -20.67
CA LEU A 2 0.35 10.52 -19.31
C LEU A 2 -1.08 11.03 -19.44
N GLN A 3 -2.07 10.16 -19.23
CA GLN A 3 -3.40 10.64 -18.96
C GLN A 3 -3.38 11.08 -17.50
N PRO A 4 -3.53 12.38 -17.18
CA PRO A 4 -3.67 12.79 -15.80
C PRO A 4 -4.96 12.14 -15.27
N ASP A 5 -4.81 11.21 -14.35
CA ASP A 5 -5.93 10.68 -13.59
C ASP A 5 -6.34 11.75 -12.57
N PRO A 6 -7.54 12.35 -12.68
CA PRO A 6 -7.99 13.30 -11.68
C PRO A 6 -8.13 12.69 -10.28
N CYS A 7 -8.09 11.35 -10.17
CA CYS A 7 -8.13 10.60 -8.93
C CYS A 7 -6.75 10.13 -8.46
N ALA A 8 -5.66 10.41 -9.19
CA ALA A 8 -4.31 10.11 -8.72
C ALA A 8 -3.97 10.99 -7.52
N ILE A 9 -3.48 10.38 -6.45
CA ILE A 9 -3.10 11.09 -5.23
C ILE A 9 -1.58 11.15 -5.16
N PRO A 10 -0.96 12.34 -5.10
CA PRO A 10 0.48 12.46 -4.90
C PRO A 10 0.90 11.78 -3.60
N ILE A 11 1.91 10.94 -3.72
CA ILE A 11 2.54 10.26 -2.60
C ILE A 11 4.05 10.53 -2.58
N THR A 12 4.65 10.35 -1.41
CA THR A 12 6.09 10.22 -1.26
C THR A 12 6.32 8.98 -0.43
N THR A 13 6.83 7.92 -1.06
CA THR A 13 7.14 6.69 -0.34
C THR A 13 8.22 6.97 0.73
N ASN A 14 8.21 6.26 1.86
CA ASN A 14 9.18 6.37 2.98
C ASN A 14 10.06 5.12 3.12
N SER A 15 11.38 5.27 3.31
CA SER A 15 12.27 4.10 3.33
C SER A 15 11.88 3.16 4.47
N LEU A 16 11.84 1.86 4.19
CA LEU A 16 11.69 0.82 5.20
C LEU A 16 13.07 0.37 5.74
N GLY A 17 14.16 0.98 5.30
CA GLY A 17 15.51 0.71 5.76
C GLY A 17 16.47 0.43 4.60
N ASP A 18 17.76 0.37 4.94
CA ASP A 18 18.85 0.32 3.94
C ASP A 18 19.58 -1.03 3.93
N THR A 19 18.98 -2.08 4.51
CA THR A 19 19.52 -3.45 4.45
C THR A 19 19.22 -4.09 3.09
N THR A 20 19.99 -5.13 2.74
CA THR A 20 19.79 -5.86 1.48
C THR A 20 18.40 -6.47 1.34
N HIS A 21 17.69 -6.71 2.46
CA HIS A 21 16.30 -7.14 2.47
C HIS A 21 15.37 -6.15 1.76
N TYR A 22 15.66 -4.84 1.87
CA TYR A 22 14.85 -3.78 1.29
C TYR A 22 15.34 -3.28 -0.07
N ASP A 23 16.45 -3.79 -0.62
CA ASP A 23 17.03 -3.31 -1.89
C ASP A 23 16.01 -3.30 -3.04
N LYS A 24 15.16 -4.33 -3.14
CA LYS A 24 14.12 -4.42 -4.17
C LYS A 24 13.02 -3.38 -3.98
N TYR A 25 12.54 -3.22 -2.74
CA TYR A 25 11.59 -2.17 -2.38
C TYR A 25 12.17 -0.79 -2.67
N ASN A 26 13.41 -0.54 -2.25
CA ASN A 26 14.14 0.71 -2.42
C ASN A 26 14.38 1.07 -3.89
N SER A 27 14.70 0.09 -4.73
CA SER A 27 14.88 0.32 -6.15
C SER A 27 13.53 0.61 -6.84
N TRP A 28 12.49 -0.15 -6.53
CA TRP A 28 11.19 -0.01 -7.20
C TRP A 28 10.39 1.22 -6.78
N ARG A 29 10.61 1.76 -5.58
CA ARG A 29 9.90 2.97 -5.11
C ARG A 29 10.47 4.26 -5.71
N GLU A 30 11.67 4.23 -6.28
CA GLU A 30 12.26 5.41 -6.90
C GLU A 30 11.39 5.84 -8.08
N GLY A 31 10.94 7.10 -8.09
CA GLY A 31 10.08 7.61 -9.15
C GLY A 31 8.62 7.15 -9.07
N ASP A 32 8.19 6.53 -7.97
CA ASP A 32 6.77 6.29 -7.63
C ASP A 32 6.22 7.50 -6.84
N LEU A 33 5.41 8.30 -7.51
CA LEU A 33 4.96 9.64 -7.13
C LEU A 33 3.45 9.74 -6.96
N HIS A 34 2.69 8.78 -7.47
CA HIS A 34 1.22 8.80 -7.41
C HIS A 34 0.65 7.44 -7.01
N LEU A 35 -0.30 7.47 -6.10
CA LEU A 35 -1.21 6.35 -5.91
C LEU A 35 -2.32 6.44 -6.96
N ASP A 36 -2.29 5.53 -7.94
CA ASP A 36 -3.24 5.45 -9.04
C ASP A 36 -3.44 4.00 -9.55
N TRP A 37 -4.20 3.85 -10.65
CA TRP A 37 -4.56 2.54 -11.23
C TRP A 37 -3.76 2.15 -12.47
N PHE A 38 -2.69 2.87 -12.82
CA PHE A 38 -1.95 2.71 -14.09
C PHE A 38 -0.67 1.89 -13.98
N GLY A 39 -0.39 1.32 -12.81
CA GLY A 39 0.77 0.47 -12.57
C GLY A 39 2.04 1.31 -12.39
N ALA A 40 3.17 0.85 -12.94
CA ALA A 40 4.42 1.58 -12.76
C ALA A 40 4.49 2.89 -13.56
N GLU A 41 5.03 3.92 -12.93
CA GLU A 41 5.16 5.24 -13.54
C GLU A 41 6.35 5.30 -14.53
N PRO A 42 6.30 6.18 -15.55
CA PRO A 42 7.42 6.38 -16.46
C PRO A 42 8.68 6.83 -15.71
N GLY A 43 9.71 5.98 -15.74
CA GLY A 43 10.97 6.24 -15.04
C GLY A 43 10.98 5.77 -13.59
N GLN A 44 9.94 5.06 -13.14
CA GLN A 44 9.98 4.31 -11.90
C GLN A 44 11.11 3.27 -11.96
N GLY A 45 11.79 3.07 -10.82
CA GLY A 45 13.01 2.28 -10.76
C GLY A 45 12.82 0.80 -11.07
N THR A 46 13.95 0.11 -11.29
CA THR A 46 14.00 -1.31 -11.64
C THR A 46 14.92 -2.06 -10.68
N TYR A 47 14.67 -3.34 -10.49
CA TYR A 47 15.52 -4.21 -9.66
C TYR A 47 15.87 -5.47 -10.43
N ASN A 48 17.16 -5.76 -10.60
CA ASN A 48 17.63 -6.89 -11.42
C ASN A 48 17.00 -6.94 -12.83
N SER A 49 16.84 -5.77 -13.45
CA SER A 49 16.17 -5.59 -14.76
C SER A 49 14.67 -5.91 -14.78
N GLU A 50 14.03 -6.11 -13.62
CA GLU A 50 12.58 -6.20 -13.48
C GLU A 50 11.99 -4.80 -13.20
N GLU A 51 11.01 -4.41 -14.01
CA GLU A 51 10.18 -3.22 -13.76
C GLU A 51 9.24 -3.46 -12.57
N ALA A 52 8.92 -2.39 -11.84
CA ALA A 52 7.85 -2.43 -10.85
C ALA A 52 6.49 -2.69 -11.53
N ALA A 53 5.51 -3.16 -10.77
CA ALA A 53 4.13 -3.31 -11.25
C ALA A 53 3.19 -2.17 -10.79
N GLY A 54 3.73 -1.22 -10.01
CA GLY A 54 3.02 -0.17 -9.30
C GLY A 54 3.79 0.19 -8.03
N SER A 55 3.11 0.77 -7.04
CA SER A 55 3.75 1.08 -5.76
C SER A 55 4.20 -0.19 -5.02
N PRO A 56 5.49 -0.37 -4.72
CA PRO A 56 6.01 -1.63 -4.20
C PRO A 56 5.71 -1.80 -2.71
N LEU A 57 5.46 -3.05 -2.28
CA LEU A 57 5.43 -3.43 -0.88
C LEU A 57 6.65 -4.28 -0.54
N ALA A 58 7.13 -4.18 0.69
CA ALA A 58 8.16 -5.07 1.24
C ALA A 58 7.52 -6.09 2.19
N TRP A 59 8.07 -7.30 2.23
CA TRP A 59 7.73 -8.29 3.26
C TRP A 59 8.34 -7.85 4.60
N THR A 60 7.56 -7.86 5.68
CA THR A 60 7.99 -7.38 6.99
C THR A 60 7.61 -8.32 8.13
N SER A 61 8.23 -8.07 9.29
CA SER A 61 8.09 -8.81 10.54
C SER A 61 7.99 -7.86 11.73
N SER A 62 7.33 -8.31 12.80
CA SER A 62 7.33 -7.63 14.10
C SER A 62 8.48 -8.08 15.03
N ASP A 63 9.28 -9.06 14.62
CA ASP A 63 10.44 -9.55 15.38
C ASP A 63 11.67 -8.68 15.10
N SER A 64 12.19 -8.01 16.13
CA SER A 64 13.34 -7.10 16.01
C SER A 64 14.66 -7.77 15.64
N SER A 65 14.71 -9.10 15.65
CA SER A 65 15.85 -9.88 15.16
C SER A 65 15.75 -10.26 13.68
N ASN A 66 14.58 -10.06 13.06
CA ASN A 66 14.34 -10.36 11.65
C ASN A 66 14.88 -9.25 10.74
N GLU A 67 15.45 -9.60 9.59
CA GLU A 67 15.95 -8.64 8.59
C GLU A 67 14.86 -7.72 8.01
N GLY A 68 13.60 -8.20 8.02
CA GLY A 68 12.40 -7.47 7.64
C GLY A 68 11.68 -6.79 8.80
N TYR A 69 12.34 -6.58 9.95
CA TYR A 69 11.72 -5.88 11.07
C TYR A 69 11.21 -4.49 10.66
N GLN A 70 9.97 -4.19 11.05
CA GLN A 70 9.37 -2.85 10.94
C GLN A 70 8.65 -2.46 12.23
N GLU A 71 8.92 -1.26 12.74
CA GLU A 71 8.32 -0.78 13.99
C GLU A 71 6.80 -0.60 13.92
N LEU A 72 6.28 -0.27 12.73
CA LEU A 72 4.83 -0.14 12.51
C LEU A 72 4.15 -1.50 12.25
N ASN A 73 4.92 -2.57 11.99
CA ASN A 73 4.38 -3.91 11.95
C ASN A 73 4.41 -4.52 13.36
N ILE A 74 3.27 -4.43 14.05
CA ILE A 74 3.05 -5.09 15.34
C ILE A 74 2.16 -6.33 15.23
N TYR A 75 1.94 -6.82 14.00
CA TYR A 75 0.90 -7.81 13.69
C TYR A 75 1.46 -9.22 13.47
N GLY A 76 2.78 -9.36 13.45
CA GLY A 76 3.48 -10.64 13.27
C GLY A 76 4.30 -10.67 11.99
N ASP A 77 4.68 -11.88 11.60
CA ASP A 77 5.38 -12.13 10.36
C ASP A 77 4.43 -12.13 9.16
N HIS A 78 5.01 -11.96 7.96
CA HIS A 78 4.31 -12.10 6.68
C HIS A 78 3.32 -10.98 6.33
N TYR A 79 3.54 -9.79 6.85
CA TYR A 79 2.85 -8.59 6.39
C TYR A 79 3.61 -7.97 5.22
N TRP A 80 2.89 -7.61 4.17
CA TRP A 80 3.43 -6.78 3.09
C TRP A 80 3.11 -5.32 3.43
N MET A 81 4.13 -4.46 3.43
CA MET A 81 4.02 -3.09 3.89
C MET A 81 4.58 -2.11 2.86
N ILE A 82 3.90 -0.99 2.73
CA ILE A 82 4.41 0.25 2.14
C ILE A 82 4.12 1.36 3.14
N ASP A 83 5.10 2.25 3.32
CA ASP A 83 4.92 3.51 4.04
C ASP A 83 5.05 4.66 3.04
N PHE A 84 4.11 5.60 3.07
CA PHE A 84 4.14 6.79 2.25
C PHE A 84 3.42 7.96 2.92
N ASP A 85 3.94 9.16 2.67
CA ASP A 85 3.22 10.39 2.89
C ASP A 85 2.23 10.62 1.76
N MET A 86 1.02 11.04 2.11
CA MET A 86 -0.08 11.29 1.17
C MET A 86 -0.74 12.64 1.45
N ASN A 87 -1.16 13.35 0.40
CA ASN A 87 -1.99 14.53 0.56
C ASN A 87 -3.45 14.16 0.90
N CYS A 88 -3.78 14.10 2.19
CA CYS A 88 -5.13 13.75 2.65
C CYS A 88 -6.25 14.68 2.13
N THR A 89 -5.93 15.89 1.66
CA THR A 89 -6.96 16.79 1.08
C THR A 89 -7.48 16.33 -0.28
N GLN A 90 -6.78 15.40 -0.93
CA GLN A 90 -7.18 14.78 -2.20
C GLN A 90 -7.85 13.40 -1.99
N THR A 91 -8.12 13.04 -0.73
CA THR A 91 -8.86 11.82 -0.37
C THR A 91 -10.35 12.14 -0.17
N GLN A 92 -11.20 11.12 -0.24
CA GLN A 92 -12.62 11.29 0.02
C GLN A 92 -12.89 11.17 1.52
N ASN A 93 -13.08 12.32 2.20
CA ASN A 93 -13.29 12.38 3.66
C ASN A 93 -12.17 11.69 4.47
N GLY A 94 -10.92 11.78 4.01
CA GLY A 94 -9.79 11.10 4.64
C GLY A 94 -9.56 9.66 4.16
N TRP A 95 -10.39 9.13 3.25
CA TRP A 95 -10.30 7.75 2.77
C TRP A 95 -9.81 7.66 1.32
N PHE A 96 -8.99 6.66 1.04
CA PHE A 96 -8.41 6.35 -0.27
C PHE A 96 -8.56 4.87 -0.59
N GLU A 97 -8.54 4.52 -1.88
CA GLU A 97 -8.61 3.14 -2.33
C GLU A 97 -7.24 2.54 -2.59
N ILE A 98 -7.11 1.24 -2.29
CA ILE A 98 -5.98 0.41 -2.74
C ILE A 98 -6.48 -0.98 -3.14
N LYS A 99 -5.70 -1.68 -3.96
CA LYS A 99 -5.93 -3.09 -4.27
C LYS A 99 -4.59 -3.78 -4.47
N SER A 100 -4.46 -5.00 -3.97
CA SER A 100 -3.21 -5.74 -4.08
C SER A 100 -3.02 -6.28 -5.51
N TYR A 101 -1.77 -6.29 -5.97
CA TYR A 101 -1.36 -6.89 -7.25
C TYR A 101 -0.19 -7.85 -7.04
N LEU A 102 -0.32 -9.09 -7.51
CA LEU A 102 0.66 -10.18 -7.40
C LEU A 102 1.18 -10.56 -8.78
N THR A 103 2.44 -10.22 -9.07
CA THR A 103 3.09 -10.46 -10.37
C THR A 103 3.21 -11.93 -10.77
N ASN A 104 3.04 -12.86 -9.82
CA ASN A 104 3.10 -14.31 -10.02
C ASN A 104 1.72 -14.99 -10.08
N SER A 105 0.65 -14.22 -10.37
CA SER A 105 -0.72 -14.75 -10.52
C SER A 105 -1.30 -14.41 -11.90
N ASP A 106 -2.19 -15.25 -12.43
CA ASP A 106 -2.67 -15.17 -13.83
C ASP A 106 -3.23 -13.79 -14.22
N ASN A 107 -4.05 -13.18 -13.36
CA ASN A 107 -4.65 -11.84 -13.59
C ASN A 107 -3.96 -10.73 -12.79
N GLY A 108 -3.01 -11.07 -11.92
CA GLY A 108 -2.29 -10.14 -11.06
C GLY A 108 -3.11 -9.55 -9.91
N TRP A 109 -4.28 -8.99 -10.21
CA TRP A 109 -5.14 -8.33 -9.26
C TRP A 109 -5.75 -9.28 -8.24
N GLU A 110 -5.83 -8.80 -7.01
CA GLU A 110 -6.73 -9.34 -5.99
C GLU A 110 -8.18 -9.42 -6.51
N SER A 111 -8.96 -10.39 -6.03
CA SER A 111 -10.38 -10.47 -6.39
C SER A 111 -11.16 -9.29 -5.81
N ASP A 112 -12.28 -8.93 -6.45
CA ASP A 112 -13.18 -7.91 -5.92
C ASP A 112 -13.70 -8.30 -4.54
N ILE A 113 -13.62 -7.36 -3.61
CA ILE A 113 -14.15 -7.50 -2.24
C ILE A 113 -15.33 -6.56 -2.03
N VAL A 114 -16.12 -6.82 -1.00
CA VAL A 114 -17.05 -5.82 -0.45
C VAL A 114 -16.54 -5.49 0.94
N GLN A 115 -15.65 -4.49 1.06
CA GLN A 115 -15.08 -4.12 2.36
C GLN A 115 -16.18 -3.81 3.37
N ALA A 116 -15.97 -4.23 4.62
CA ALA A 116 -16.87 -3.93 5.72
C ALA A 116 -17.14 -2.43 5.83
N SER A 117 -18.40 -2.05 6.02
CA SER A 117 -18.83 -0.65 6.15
C SER A 117 -18.28 0.06 7.39
N THR A 118 -17.61 -0.67 8.28
CA THR A 118 -16.95 -0.13 9.47
C THR A 118 -15.66 -0.87 9.72
N CYS A 119 -14.54 -0.15 9.67
CA CYS A 119 -13.22 -0.69 9.99
C CYS A 119 -13.00 -0.69 11.50
N SER A 120 -12.33 -1.73 11.98
CA SER A 120 -11.92 -1.89 13.38
C SER A 120 -10.66 -1.08 13.71
N GLY A 121 -10.19 -1.16 14.96
CA GLY A 121 -8.97 -0.47 15.43
C GLY A 121 -9.25 0.89 16.08
N THR A 122 -8.23 1.47 16.70
CA THR A 122 -8.32 2.72 17.47
C THR A 122 -8.63 3.95 16.60
N ALA A 123 -8.30 3.89 15.31
CA ALA A 123 -8.58 4.92 14.32
C ALA A 123 -9.59 4.47 13.25
N GLY A 124 -10.26 3.33 13.48
CA GLY A 124 -11.32 2.79 12.65
C GLY A 124 -12.51 3.74 12.45
N GLY A 125 -13.56 3.25 11.81
CA GLY A 125 -14.73 4.06 11.54
C GLY A 125 -15.51 3.63 10.31
N ILE A 126 -16.57 4.38 10.02
CA ILE A 126 -17.47 4.11 8.91
C ILE A 126 -16.82 4.53 7.60
N THR A 127 -16.77 3.61 6.63
CA THR A 127 -16.27 3.93 5.29
C THR A 127 -17.27 4.84 4.56
N PRO A 128 -16.81 5.82 3.77
CA PRO A 128 -17.70 6.82 3.16
C PRO A 128 -18.54 6.28 2.00
N TYR A 129 -18.16 5.14 1.42
CA TYR A 129 -18.85 4.48 0.31
C TYR A 129 -18.44 3.00 0.23
N THR A 130 -19.08 2.27 -0.68
CA THR A 130 -18.77 0.87 -1.01
C THR A 130 -18.01 0.82 -2.33
N THR A 131 -17.01 -0.05 -2.42
CA THR A 131 -16.16 -0.27 -3.59
C THR A 131 -15.76 -1.74 -3.67
N ALA A 132 -15.21 -2.16 -4.81
CA ALA A 132 -14.64 -3.48 -5.04
C ALA A 132 -13.21 -3.64 -4.48
N ASN A 133 -12.67 -2.57 -3.90
CA ASN A 133 -11.29 -2.42 -3.45
C ASN A 133 -11.23 -2.24 -1.92
N HIS A 134 -10.02 -2.15 -1.37
CA HIS A 134 -9.84 -1.76 0.02
C HIS A 134 -9.95 -0.25 0.19
N LEU A 135 -10.57 0.20 1.28
CA LEU A 135 -10.57 1.61 1.70
C LEU A 135 -9.65 1.77 2.91
N GLY A 136 -8.55 2.51 2.71
CA GLY A 136 -7.64 2.98 3.74
C GLY A 136 -7.95 4.40 4.16
N LYS A 137 -7.46 4.79 5.34
CA LYS A 137 -7.63 6.10 5.94
C LYS A 137 -6.27 6.79 6.06
N CYS A 138 -6.17 7.99 5.49
CA CYS A 138 -4.95 8.77 5.41
C CYS A 138 -4.45 9.19 6.81
N GLY A 139 -3.14 9.07 7.05
CA GLY A 139 -2.50 9.43 8.33
C GLY A 139 -2.59 8.35 9.43
N PHE A 140 -2.87 7.10 9.05
CA PHE A 140 -3.05 5.98 9.98
C PHE A 140 -2.40 4.70 9.43
N VAL A 141 -2.14 3.72 10.32
CA VAL A 141 -1.76 2.37 9.89
C VAL A 141 -3.01 1.64 9.43
N ASN A 142 -3.03 1.24 8.16
CA ASN A 142 -4.14 0.49 7.55
C ASN A 142 -3.74 -0.97 7.36
N VAL A 143 -4.53 -1.88 7.91
CA VAL A 143 -4.26 -3.32 7.84
C VAL A 143 -5.41 -4.04 7.15
N PHE A 144 -5.05 -4.78 6.13
CA PHE A 144 -5.95 -5.56 5.30
C PHE A 144 -5.51 -7.02 5.25
N ALA A 145 -6.46 -7.92 5.04
CA ALA A 145 -6.18 -9.31 4.72
C ALA A 145 -6.55 -9.55 3.25
N PHE A 146 -5.60 -10.08 2.49
CA PHE A 146 -5.77 -10.34 1.06
C PHE A 146 -7.02 -11.20 0.79
N GLY A 147 -7.86 -10.74 -0.13
CA GLY A 147 -9.11 -11.35 -0.56
C GLY A 147 -10.24 -11.23 0.46
N SER A 148 -10.10 -10.40 1.50
CA SER A 148 -11.05 -10.33 2.61
C SER A 148 -11.67 -8.95 2.77
N ALA A 149 -12.93 -8.90 3.18
CA ALA A 149 -13.65 -7.66 3.49
C ALA A 149 -13.17 -6.93 4.77
N ASN A 150 -12.17 -7.49 5.48
CA ASN A 150 -11.77 -7.00 6.79
C ASN A 150 -10.81 -5.83 6.66
N CYS A 151 -11.06 -4.78 7.45
CA CYS A 151 -10.16 -3.63 7.59
C CYS A 151 -9.97 -3.26 9.06
N ARG A 152 -8.74 -2.88 9.39
CA ARG A 152 -8.34 -2.36 10.69
C ARG A 152 -7.49 -1.12 10.50
N VAL A 153 -7.78 -0.07 11.26
CA VAL A 153 -7.10 1.23 11.18
C VAL A 153 -6.64 1.65 12.57
N GLU A 154 -5.34 1.89 12.73
CA GLU A 154 -4.71 2.25 14.00
C GLU A 154 -4.05 3.62 13.94
N VAL A 155 -4.04 4.32 15.06
CA VAL A 155 -3.16 5.48 15.24
C VAL A 155 -1.69 5.06 15.12
N LEU A 156 -0.87 5.94 14.55
CA LEU A 156 0.60 5.82 14.54
C LEU A 156 1.18 5.89 15.96
#